data_AF-A0A2N8ZJL1-F1
#
_entry.id   AF-A0A2N8ZJL1-F1
#
_cell.length_a   1.000
_cell.length_b   1.000
_cell.length_c   1.000
_cell.angle_alpha   90.00
_cell.angle_beta   90.00
_cell.angle_gamma   90.00
#
_symmetry.space_group_name_H-M   'P 1'
#
loop_
_entity.id
_entity.type
_entity.pdbx_description
1 polymer ?
#
loop_
_entity_poly.entity_id
_entity_poly.type
_entity_poly.pdbx_seq_one_letter_code
_entity_poly.pdbx_strand_id
1 'polypeptide(L)'
;MGWIDGIRKTIDSKSYKIRFTPRKPNSAWSAVNVNKAKSLIQLGTMRPEGAVLFNNRSDDLGYSSEQRNVELAKEYENQIKANQTAWQFFTQLAPSYKRNSV
;
A
#
# COMPACT_ATOMS: atom_id res chain seq x y z
N MET A 1 -10.59 12.89 15.97
CA MET A 1 -9.27 12.22 16.07
C MET A 1 -8.66 12.14 14.67
N GLY A 2 -7.95 13.18 14.22
CA GLY A 2 -7.35 13.23 12.88
C GLY A 2 -5.92 12.71 12.84
N TRP A 3 -5.73 11.44 13.16
CA TRP A 3 -4.46 10.73 13.04
C TRP A 3 -4.61 9.60 12.01
N ILE A 4 -3.71 9.54 11.02
CA ILE A 4 -3.84 8.63 9.86
C ILE A 4 -2.94 7.41 10.01
N ASP A 5 -2.00 7.45 10.96
CA ASP A 5 -1.19 6.28 11.22
C ASP A 5 -1.95 5.23 12.01
N GLY A 6 -1.89 4.01 11.50
CA GLY A 6 -2.24 2.84 12.25
C GLY A 6 -2.52 1.64 11.39
N ILE A 7 -2.05 0.48 11.86
CA ILE A 7 -2.46 -0.80 11.30
C ILE A 7 -3.89 -1.06 11.80
N ARG A 8 -4.85 -1.01 10.88
CA ARG A 8 -6.22 -1.45 11.16
C ARG A 8 -6.27 -2.97 11.07
N LYS A 9 -6.73 -3.62 12.14
CA LYS A 9 -7.04 -5.06 12.15
C LYS A 9 -8.51 -5.24 12.43
N THR A 10 -9.20 -5.96 11.55
CA THR A 10 -10.58 -6.40 11.77
C THR A 10 -10.62 -7.32 12.98
N ILE A 11 -11.60 -7.11 13.85
CA ILE A 11 -11.89 -8.03 14.97
C ILE A 11 -13.08 -8.91 14.57
N ASP A 12 -14.16 -8.29 14.07
CA ASP A 12 -15.35 -8.97 13.58
C ASP A 12 -16.04 -8.13 12.47
N SER A 13 -17.26 -8.50 12.07
CA SER A 13 -18.02 -7.83 11.00
C SER A 13 -18.43 -6.39 11.33
N LYS A 14 -18.42 -5.99 12.60
CA LYS A 14 -18.86 -4.67 13.09
C LYS A 14 -17.76 -3.88 13.78
N SER A 15 -16.65 -4.52 14.16
CA SER A 15 -15.61 -3.90 14.97
C SER A 15 -14.20 -4.10 14.41
N TYR A 16 -13.34 -3.13 14.69
CA TYR A 16 -11.93 -3.17 14.35
C TYR A 16 -11.11 -2.49 15.42
N LYS A 17 -9.83 -2.86 15.51
CA LYS A 17 -8.83 -2.12 16.28
C LYS A 17 -7.90 -1.37 15.35
N ILE A 18 -7.47 -0.21 15.82
CA ILE A 18 -6.45 0.61 15.18
C ILE A 18 -5.43 1.00 16.24
N ARG A 19 -4.15 0.85 15.91
CA ARG A 19 -3.05 1.34 16.75
C ARG A 19 -2.63 2.70 16.24
N PHE A 20 -2.73 3.73 17.05
CA PHE A 20 -2.18 5.05 16.71
C PHE A 20 -0.73 5.14 17.15
N THR A 21 0.18 5.38 16.21
CA THR A 21 1.59 5.63 16.49
C THR A 21 2.06 6.89 15.75
N PRO A 22 2.98 7.68 16.32
CA PRO A 22 3.67 8.72 15.56
C PRO A 22 4.34 8.13 14.31
N ARG A 23 4.10 8.69 13.11
CA ARG A 23 4.88 8.28 11.93
C ARG A 23 6.30 8.80 12.08
N LYS A 24 7.28 8.03 11.58
CA LYS A 24 8.64 8.57 11.42
C LYS A 24 8.63 9.67 10.36
N PRO A 25 9.45 10.73 10.49
CA PRO A 25 9.49 11.83 9.52
C PRO A 25 9.69 11.39 8.06
N ASN A 26 10.44 10.31 7.84
CA ASN A 26 10.76 9.76 6.52
C ASN A 26 9.85 8.60 6.07
N SER A 27 8.69 8.42 6.69
CA SER A 27 7.80 7.30 6.34
C SER A 27 7.10 7.56 5.00
N ALA A 28 7.17 6.60 4.06
CA ALA A 28 6.43 6.66 2.80
C ALA A 28 4.90 6.68 3.04
N TRP A 29 4.17 7.50 2.29
CA TRP A 29 2.70 7.60 2.37
C TRP A 29 2.05 6.87 1.21
N SER A 30 0.97 6.12 1.47
CA SER A 30 0.14 5.57 0.39
C SER A 30 -0.85 6.62 -0.11
N ALA A 31 -1.28 6.53 -1.36
CA ALA A 31 -2.27 7.43 -1.94
C ALA A 31 -3.57 7.50 -1.12
N VAL A 32 -4.00 6.37 -0.57
CA VAL A 32 -5.17 6.29 0.33
C VAL A 32 -4.98 7.13 1.59
N ASN A 33 -3.79 7.10 2.19
CA ASN A 33 -3.50 7.88 3.39
C ASN A 33 -3.31 9.37 3.08
N VAL A 34 -2.78 9.71 1.90
CA VAL A 34 -2.72 11.11 1.42
C VAL A 34 -4.12 11.69 1.27
N ASN A 35 -5.03 10.96 0.62
CA ASN A 35 -6.41 11.42 0.43
C ASN A 35 -7.14 11.61 1.77
N LYS A 36 -6.98 10.66 2.70
CA LYS A 36 -7.52 10.81 4.07
C LYS A 36 -6.96 12.04 4.78
N ALA A 37 -5.67 12.35 4.61
CA ALA A 37 -5.06 13.53 5.20
C ALA A 37 -5.69 14.81 4.66
N LYS A 38 -5.81 14.91 3.33
CA LYS A 38 -6.46 16.04 2.67
C LYS A 38 -7.87 16.24 3.20
N SER A 39 -8.67 15.18 3.33
CA SER A 39 -10.03 15.26 3.90
C SER A 39 -10.03 15.70 5.37
N LEU A 40 -9.15 15.16 6.22
CA LEU A 40 -9.09 15.54 7.64
C LEU A 40 -8.67 17.00 7.83
N ILE A 41 -7.73 17.48 7.00
CA ILE A 41 -7.29 18.88 6.99
C ILE A 41 -8.44 19.79 6.56
N GLN A 42 -9.14 19.44 5.48
CA GLN A 42 -10.29 20.20 4.97
C GLN A 42 -11.43 20.27 5.98
N LEU A 43 -11.64 19.20 6.76
CA LEU A 43 -12.64 19.15 7.84
C LEU A 43 -12.16 19.83 9.14
N GLY A 44 -10.93 20.32 9.23
CA GLY A 44 -10.37 20.91 10.45
C GLY A 44 -10.21 19.92 11.61
N THR A 45 -10.23 18.60 11.31
CA THR A 45 -10.15 17.55 12.33
C THR A 45 -8.76 16.92 12.45
N MET A 46 -7.85 17.28 11.54
CA MET A 46 -6.44 16.88 11.55
C MET A 46 -5.73 17.41 12.80
N ARG A 47 -4.90 16.58 13.43
CA ARG A 47 -4.04 17.04 14.53
C ARG A 47 -2.81 17.80 14.00
N PRO A 48 -2.31 18.82 14.72
CA PRO A 48 -1.14 19.60 14.28
C PRO A 48 0.09 18.75 13.97
N GLU A 49 0.40 17.76 14.81
CA GLU A 49 1.59 16.92 14.64
C GLU A 49 1.47 16.04 13.39
N GLY A 50 0.26 15.58 13.10
CA GLY A 50 -0.04 14.84 11.87
C GLY A 50 0.05 15.74 10.63
N ALA A 51 -0.35 17.01 10.73
CA ALA A 51 -0.24 17.99 9.64
C ALA A 51 1.22 18.32 9.33
N VAL A 52 2.07 18.47 10.35
CA VAL A 52 3.53 18.66 10.18
C VAL A 52 4.14 17.48 9.43
N LEU A 53 3.85 16.25 9.84
CA LEU A 53 4.34 15.05 9.16
C LEU A 53 3.81 14.90 7.73
N PHE A 54 2.56 15.29 7.50
CA PHE A 54 1.99 15.31 6.17
C PHE A 54 2.74 16.31 5.30
N ASN A 55 2.92 17.56 5.74
CA ASN A 55 3.56 18.62 4.96
C ASN A 55 5.05 18.37 4.67
N ASN A 56 5.74 17.61 5.53
CA ASN A 56 7.15 17.25 5.34
C ASN A 56 7.38 16.05 4.41
N ARG A 57 6.33 15.48 3.80
CA ARG A 57 6.46 14.36 2.87
C ARG A 57 7.22 14.79 1.61
N SER A 58 8.01 13.88 1.05
CA SER A 58 8.72 14.09 -0.21
C SER A 58 7.88 13.77 -1.45
N ASP A 59 6.73 13.10 -1.28
CA ASP A 59 5.83 12.66 -2.35
C ASP A 59 4.43 13.21 -2.13
N ASP A 60 3.88 13.94 -3.09
CA ASP A 60 2.55 14.54 -2.98
C ASP A 60 1.41 13.55 -3.23
N LEU A 61 1.62 12.57 -4.12
CA LEU A 61 0.57 11.65 -4.55
C LEU A 61 0.44 10.46 -3.60
N GLY A 62 1.57 9.97 -3.09
CA GLY A 62 1.62 8.72 -2.34
C GLY A 62 1.65 7.51 -3.28
N TYR A 63 2.31 6.44 -2.84
CA TYR A 63 2.38 5.22 -3.65
C TYR A 63 1.03 4.50 -3.71
N SER A 64 0.75 3.85 -4.85
CA SER A 64 -0.37 2.91 -5.00
C SER A 64 0.15 1.50 -5.26
N SER A 65 -0.51 0.49 -4.68
CA SER A 65 -0.22 -0.90 -5.02
C SER A 65 -0.80 -1.32 -6.36
N GLU A 66 -1.73 -0.54 -6.93
CA GLU A 66 -2.38 -0.86 -8.19
C GLU A 66 -1.40 -0.83 -9.36
N GLN A 67 -0.41 0.07 -9.29
CA GLN A 67 0.70 0.15 -10.25
C GLN A 67 1.59 -1.10 -10.26
N ARG A 68 1.49 -1.97 -9.23
CA ARG A 68 2.23 -3.23 -9.16
C ARG A 68 1.49 -4.41 -9.79
N ASN A 69 0.24 -4.24 -10.25
CA ASN A 69 -0.45 -5.28 -11.00
C ASN A 69 0.00 -5.25 -12.47
N VAL A 70 1.27 -5.56 -12.70
CA VAL A 70 1.84 -5.66 -14.05
C VAL A 70 1.74 -7.11 -14.50
N GLU A 71 1.37 -7.33 -15.76
CA GLU A 71 1.40 -8.65 -16.36
C GLU A 71 2.82 -8.99 -16.81
N LEU A 72 3.19 -10.27 -16.71
CA LEU A 72 4.48 -10.74 -17.19
C LEU A 72 4.60 -10.46 -18.69
N ALA A 73 5.64 -9.75 -19.11
CA ALA A 73 5.85 -9.48 -20.53
C ALA A 73 5.92 -10.80 -21.31
N LYS A 74 5.34 -10.81 -22.51
CA LYS A 74 5.10 -12.05 -23.26
C LYS A 74 6.39 -12.82 -23.55
N GLU A 75 7.50 -12.11 -23.71
CA GLU A 75 8.83 -12.68 -23.90
C GLU A 75 9.26 -13.59 -22.73
N TYR A 76 9.09 -13.13 -21.49
CA TYR A 76 9.46 -13.88 -20.30
C TYR A 76 8.45 -15.00 -20.01
N GLU A 77 7.17 -14.78 -20.28
CA GLU A 77 6.17 -15.84 -20.18
C GLU A 77 6.52 -17.03 -21.08
N ASN A 78 6.94 -16.76 -22.33
CA ASN A 78 7.36 -17.79 -23.27
C ASN A 78 8.62 -18.52 -22.80
N GLN A 79 9.59 -17.81 -22.21
CA GLN A 79 10.80 -18.41 -21.64
C GLN A 79 10.48 -19.33 -20.46
N ILE A 80 9.57 -18.92 -19.56
CA ILE A 80 9.14 -19.76 -18.44
C ILE A 80 8.36 -20.98 -18.95
N LYS A 81 7.49 -20.82 -19.96
CA LYS A 81 6.73 -21.92 -20.57
C LYS A 81 7.62 -22.97 -21.26
N ALA A 82 8.76 -22.57 -21.80
CA ALA A 82 9.72 -23.51 -22.40
C ALA A 82 10.32 -24.48 -21.36
N ASN A 83 10.30 -24.11 -20.07
CA ASN A 83 10.70 -24.98 -18.97
C ASN A 83 9.46 -25.44 -18.18
N GLN A 84 9.03 -26.68 -18.42
CA GLN A 84 7.81 -27.22 -17.82
C GLN A 84 7.81 -27.18 -16.28
N THR A 85 8.95 -27.44 -15.64
CA THR A 85 9.09 -27.38 -14.18
C THR A 85 8.94 -25.95 -13.67
N ALA A 86 9.55 -24.98 -14.36
CA ALA A 86 9.42 -23.56 -14.02
C ALA A 86 7.98 -23.06 -14.21
N TRP A 87 7.31 -23.49 -15.29
CA TRP A 87 5.91 -23.15 -15.55
C TRP A 87 4.95 -23.70 -14.48
N GLN A 88 5.13 -24.95 -14.07
CA GLN A 88 4.36 -25.55 -12.98
C GLN A 88 4.58 -24.81 -11.65
N PHE A 89 5.82 -24.48 -11.32
CA PHE A 89 6.12 -23.69 -10.11
C PHE A 89 5.46 -22.32 -10.16
N PHE A 90 5.66 -21.57 -11.25
CA PHE A 90 5.11 -20.22 -11.41
C PHE A 90 3.58 -20.21 -11.31
N THR A 91 2.90 -21.17 -11.93
CA THR A 91 1.43 -21.26 -11.91
C THR A 91 0.86 -21.62 -10.53
N GLN A 92 1.62 -22.29 -9.67
CA GLN A 92 1.20 -22.63 -8.30
C GLN A 92 1.44 -21.50 -7.27
N LEU A 93 2.22 -20.47 -7.62
CA LEU A 93 2.45 -19.33 -6.73
C LEU A 93 1.13 -18.62 -6.38
N ALA A 94 1.00 -18.21 -5.11
CA ALA A 94 -0.12 -17.37 -4.70
C ALA A 94 -0.08 -16.02 -5.46
N PRO A 95 -1.23 -15.34 -5.66
CA PRO A 95 -1.28 -14.13 -6.47
C PRO A 95 -0.28 -13.03 -6.09
N SER A 96 0.03 -12.90 -4.79
CA SER A 96 1.03 -11.94 -4.31
C SER A 96 2.46 -12.28 -4.74
N TYR A 97 2.82 -13.56 -4.73
CA TYR A 97 4.15 -14.01 -5.16
C TYR A 97 4.29 -13.91 -6.67
N LYS A 98 3.25 -14.26 -7.44
CA LYS A 98 3.24 -14.03 -8.91
C LYS A 98 3.50 -12.57 -9.24
N ARG A 99 2.78 -11.66 -8.59
CA ARG A 99 2.92 -10.20 -8.80
C ARG A 99 4.34 -9.68 -8.52
N ASN A 100 5.02 -10.24 -7.51
CA ASN A 100 6.38 -9.82 -7.17
C ASN A 100 7.47 -10.42 -8.07
N SER A 101 7.13 -11.42 -8.88
CA SER A 101 8.04 -12.08 -9.83
C SER A 101 7.95 -11.49 -11.25
N VAL A 102 7.17 -10.43 -11.43
CA VAL A 102 6.95 -9.71 -12.70
C VAL A 102 7.64 -8.36 -12.67
#